data_AF-M4Z683-F1
#
_entry.id   AF-M4Z683-F1
#
_cell.length_a   1.000
_cell.length_b   1.000
_cell.length_c   1.000
_cell.angle_alpha   90.00
_cell.angle_beta   90.00
_cell.angle_gamma   90.00
#
_symmetry.space_group_name_H-M   'P 1'
#
loop_
_entity.id
_entity.type
_entity.pdbx_description
1 polymer ?
#
loop_
_entity_poly.entity_id
_entity_poly.type
_entity_poly.pdbx_seq_one_letter_code
_entity_poly.pdbx_strand_id
1 'polypeptide(L)'
;MRPLLSVLVLLGSVSGALAGFGTPESLVRNVYAHYGRGAPELSAGLPRTPEIARQFFDPSLARAWSAPRREPYDFLVQSPRWKLGPVAISILRRQFDKTYVAAAFDNQGRRVTMNFIVVKGPDGWVILDVETPHDSLRQFLEQFRN
;
A
#
# COMPACT_ATOMS: atom_id res chain seq x y z
N MET A 1 45.24 15.56 37.50
CA MET A 1 44.26 14.67 38.15
C MET A 1 43.01 14.62 37.27
N ARG A 2 42.47 13.42 37.04
CA ARG A 2 41.53 13.01 35.98
C ARG A 2 40.21 13.81 35.96
N PRO A 3 39.67 14.22 34.79
CA PRO A 3 38.24 14.34 34.62
C PRO A 3 37.65 12.97 34.24
N LEU A 4 36.79 12.44 35.12
CA LEU A 4 35.93 11.29 34.85
C LEU A 4 34.91 11.66 33.78
N LEU A 5 34.99 11.00 32.62
CA LEU A 5 34.00 11.10 31.55
C LEU A 5 32.88 10.09 31.85
N SER A 6 31.75 10.58 32.37
CA SER A 6 30.55 9.76 32.54
C SER A 6 29.80 9.69 31.20
N VAL A 7 29.85 8.54 30.53
CA VAL A 7 29.01 8.26 29.35
C VAL A 7 27.68 7.70 29.83
N LEU A 8 26.61 8.48 29.64
CA LEU A 8 25.24 8.05 29.84
C LEU A 8 24.75 7.37 28.55
N VAL A 9 24.71 6.04 28.53
CA VAL A 9 24.09 5.29 27.42
C VAL A 9 22.60 5.17 27.72
N LEU A 10 21.79 6.02 27.08
CA LEU A 10 20.35 5.79 26.98
C LEU A 10 20.11 4.66 25.97
N LEU A 11 19.85 3.46 26.46
CA LEU A 11 19.25 2.38 25.67
C LEU A 11 17.78 2.74 25.40
N GLY A 12 17.55 3.45 24.30
CA GLY A 12 16.22 3.61 23.73
C GLY A 12 15.73 2.25 23.23
N SER A 13 14.74 1.68 23.93
CA SER A 13 13.98 0.52 23.50
C SER A 13 13.25 0.84 22.20
N VAL A 14 13.73 0.26 21.08
CA VAL A 14 12.97 0.24 19.82
C VAL A 14 11.87 -0.81 19.98
N SER A 15 10.79 -0.45 20.65
CA SER A 15 9.52 -1.16 20.49
C SER A 15 9.03 -0.87 19.08
N GLY A 16 9.49 -1.67 18.12
CA GLY A 16 9.03 -1.66 16.74
C GLY A 16 7.62 -2.23 16.64
N ALA A 17 6.64 -1.56 17.24
CA ALA A 17 5.29 -1.63 16.71
C ALA A 17 5.39 -1.07 15.28
N LEU A 18 5.06 -1.88 14.28
CA LEU A 18 4.77 -1.39 12.93
C LEU A 18 3.61 -0.40 13.09
N ALA A 19 3.92 0.87 13.34
CA ALA A 19 2.91 1.90 13.45
C ALA A 19 2.16 1.91 12.12
N GLY A 20 0.89 1.50 12.16
CA GLY A 20 0.05 1.49 10.97
C GLY A 20 -0.22 2.92 10.52
N PHE A 21 -0.84 3.05 9.35
CA PHE A 21 -1.01 4.36 8.72
C PHE A 21 -1.97 5.26 9.52
N GLY A 22 -1.56 6.51 9.77
CA GLY A 22 -2.30 7.48 10.57
C GLY A 22 -3.57 7.99 9.89
N THR A 23 -3.54 8.14 8.55
CA THR A 23 -4.68 8.60 7.73
C THR A 23 -4.93 7.73 6.49
N PRO A 24 -6.16 7.69 5.95
CA PRO A 24 -6.48 7.01 4.69
C PRO A 24 -5.57 7.41 3.52
N GLU A 25 -5.28 8.70 3.40
CA GLU A 25 -4.44 9.24 2.33
C GLU A 25 -2.97 8.86 2.52
N SER A 26 -2.49 8.79 3.77
CA SER A 26 -1.12 8.32 4.04
C SER A 26 -0.94 6.86 3.66
N LEU A 27 -1.94 6.01 3.90
CA LEU A 27 -1.95 4.61 3.47
C LEU A 27 -1.81 4.51 1.94
N VAL A 28 -2.69 5.19 1.18
CA VAL A 28 -2.65 5.17 -0.30
C VAL A 28 -1.35 5.78 -0.84
N ARG A 29 -0.85 6.86 -0.22
CA ARG A 29 0.44 7.46 -0.61
C ARG A 29 1.60 6.49 -0.42
N ASN A 30 1.62 5.73 0.65
CA ASN A 30 2.66 4.73 0.92
C ASN A 30 2.56 3.53 -0.02
N VAL A 31 1.36 3.15 -0.48
CA VAL A 31 1.23 2.15 -1.57
C VAL A 31 1.99 2.66 -2.79
N TYR A 32 1.68 3.87 -3.27
CA TYR A 32 2.29 4.40 -4.48
C TYR A 32 3.76 4.81 -4.34
N ALA A 33 4.27 4.95 -3.11
CA ALA A 33 5.71 5.10 -2.86
C ALA A 33 6.51 3.88 -3.33
N HIS A 34 5.91 2.68 -3.34
CA HIS A 34 6.51 1.46 -3.90
C HIS A 34 6.47 1.40 -5.42
N TYR A 35 5.74 2.30 -6.08
CA TYR A 35 5.66 2.35 -7.54
C TYR A 35 6.49 3.49 -8.14
N GLY A 36 6.71 4.58 -7.38
CA GLY A 36 7.74 5.60 -7.61
C GLY A 36 7.77 6.23 -9.02
N ARG A 37 8.85 6.97 -9.31
CA ARG A 37 9.20 7.41 -10.68
C ARG A 37 10.10 6.36 -11.34
N GLY A 38 9.65 5.12 -11.43
CA GLY A 38 10.45 4.03 -11.98
C GLY A 38 9.62 3.13 -12.88
N ALA A 39 10.25 2.60 -13.91
CA ALA A 39 9.75 1.44 -14.61
C ALA A 39 9.92 0.19 -13.73
N PRO A 40 9.26 -0.95 -14.00
CA PRO A 40 9.34 -2.15 -13.15
C PRO A 40 10.77 -2.63 -12.89
N GLU A 41 11.68 -2.28 -13.79
CA GLU A 41 13.10 -2.58 -13.70
C GLU A 41 13.81 -1.76 -12.60
N LEU A 42 13.19 -0.69 -12.12
CA LEU A 42 13.68 0.22 -11.07
C LEU A 42 12.81 0.20 -9.80
N SER A 43 11.61 -0.36 -9.87
CA SER A 43 10.68 -0.52 -8.75
C SER A 43 9.95 -1.86 -8.91
N ALA A 44 9.95 -2.73 -7.91
CA ALA A 44 9.27 -4.03 -8.00
C ALA A 44 7.75 -3.96 -7.68
N GLY A 45 7.21 -2.75 -7.52
CA GLY A 45 5.84 -2.52 -7.06
C GLY A 45 5.72 -2.79 -5.56
N LEU A 46 4.48 -2.88 -5.08
CA LEU A 46 4.22 -3.20 -3.68
C LEU A 46 4.68 -4.64 -3.37
N PRO A 47 5.59 -4.86 -2.40
CA PRO A 47 6.09 -6.19 -2.09
C PRO A 47 4.98 -7.16 -1.70
N ARG A 48 5.14 -8.41 -2.13
CA ARG A 48 4.18 -9.52 -1.91
C ARG A 48 4.48 -10.34 -0.66
N THR A 49 5.44 -9.90 0.16
CA THR A 49 5.80 -10.58 1.41
C THR A 49 4.67 -10.48 2.44
N PRO A 50 4.40 -11.53 3.25
CA PRO A 50 3.36 -11.48 4.28
C PRO A 50 3.48 -10.31 5.25
N GLU A 51 4.69 -9.85 5.55
CA GLU A 51 4.99 -8.76 6.47
C GLU A 51 4.44 -7.44 5.93
N ILE A 52 4.82 -7.10 4.69
CA ILE A 52 4.32 -5.91 3.99
C ILE A 52 2.81 -6.03 3.74
N ALA A 53 2.31 -7.21 3.35
CA ALA A 53 0.89 -7.40 3.09
C ALA A 53 0.02 -7.09 4.31
N ARG A 54 0.43 -7.54 5.51
CA ARG A 54 -0.27 -7.26 6.77
C ARG A 54 -0.25 -5.77 7.16
N GLN A 55 0.76 -5.02 6.71
CA GLN A 55 0.83 -3.58 6.97
C GLN A 55 -0.21 -2.80 6.16
N PHE A 56 -0.44 -3.21 4.90
CA PHE A 56 -1.30 -2.47 3.97
C PHE A 56 -2.74 -2.97 3.90
N PHE A 57 -2.98 -4.26 4.10
CA PHE A 57 -4.25 -4.91 3.79
C PHE A 57 -4.95 -5.48 5.02
N ASP A 58 -6.28 -5.59 4.96
CA ASP A 58 -7.05 -6.37 5.92
C ASP A 58 -6.57 -7.85 5.93
N PRO A 59 -6.77 -8.63 7.01
CA PRO A 59 -6.23 -9.98 7.13
C PRO A 59 -6.63 -10.95 5.99
N SER A 60 -7.79 -10.77 5.38
CA SER A 60 -8.24 -11.55 4.23
C SER A 60 -7.48 -11.16 2.97
N LEU A 61 -7.43 -9.86 2.64
CA LEU A 61 -6.74 -9.39 1.44
C LEU A 61 -5.22 -9.51 1.55
N ALA A 62 -4.63 -9.39 2.74
CA ALA A 62 -3.21 -9.62 2.99
C ALA A 62 -2.78 -11.06 2.64
N ARG A 63 -3.61 -12.05 3.04
CA ARG A 63 -3.38 -13.46 2.71
C ARG A 63 -3.49 -13.69 1.21
N ALA A 64 -4.50 -13.12 0.56
CA ALA A 64 -4.63 -13.19 -0.88
C ALA A 64 -3.40 -12.57 -1.56
N TRP A 65 -3.06 -11.32 -1.24
CA TRP A 65 -1.93 -10.59 -1.84
C TRP A 65 -0.61 -11.37 -1.81
N SER A 66 -0.33 -12.07 -0.71
CA SER A 66 0.92 -12.81 -0.48
C SER A 66 0.95 -14.23 -1.06
N ALA A 67 -0.19 -14.76 -1.51
CA ALA A 67 -0.25 -16.10 -2.09
C ALA A 67 0.50 -16.16 -3.45
N PRO A 68 1.00 -17.33 -3.90
CA PRO A 68 1.53 -17.52 -5.26
C PRO A 68 0.45 -17.33 -6.34
N ARG A 69 0.81 -16.66 -7.45
CA ARG A 69 -0.14 -16.18 -8.48
C ARG A 69 0.53 -16.13 -9.84
N ARG A 70 -0.26 -16.15 -10.92
CA ARG A 70 0.18 -15.89 -12.30
C ARG A 70 -0.65 -14.78 -12.94
N GLU A 71 -0.54 -13.58 -12.38
CA GLU A 71 -1.23 -12.40 -12.90
C GLU A 71 -0.52 -11.84 -14.14
N PRO A 72 -1.27 -11.39 -15.17
CA PRO A 72 -0.68 -10.84 -16.39
C PRO A 72 -0.18 -9.39 -16.24
N TYR A 73 -0.55 -8.70 -15.16
CA TYR A 73 -0.18 -7.33 -14.85
C TYR A 73 -0.33 -7.02 -13.36
N ASP A 74 0.26 -5.91 -12.89
CA ASP A 74 0.03 -5.43 -11.53
C ASP A 74 -1.26 -4.59 -11.48
N PHE A 75 -2.21 -5.04 -10.67
CA PHE A 75 -3.53 -4.42 -10.57
C PHE A 75 -3.49 -2.97 -10.04
N LEU A 76 -2.55 -2.60 -9.16
CA LEU A 76 -2.50 -1.26 -8.56
C LEU A 76 -2.04 -0.18 -9.54
N VAL A 77 -1.48 -0.59 -10.69
CA VAL A 77 -1.07 0.29 -11.79
C VAL A 77 -1.69 -0.09 -13.15
N GLN A 78 -2.49 -1.16 -13.19
CA GLN A 78 -3.25 -1.64 -14.35
C GLN A 78 -2.39 -1.87 -15.61
N SER A 79 -1.17 -2.41 -15.40
CA SER A 79 -0.18 -2.64 -16.45
C SER A 79 0.96 -3.57 -15.99
N PRO A 80 1.55 -4.39 -16.87
CA PRO A 80 2.76 -5.16 -16.55
C PRO A 80 4.00 -4.27 -16.44
N ARG A 81 3.94 -3.05 -16.99
CA ARG A 81 4.98 -2.03 -16.86
C ARG A 81 4.40 -0.69 -16.47
N TRP A 82 5.11 0.09 -15.67
CA TRP A 82 4.63 1.41 -15.28
C TRP A 82 5.66 2.51 -15.50
N LYS A 83 5.17 3.74 -15.58
CA LYS A 83 5.93 4.98 -15.40
C LYS A 83 4.92 5.99 -14.91
N LEU A 84 4.85 6.13 -13.59
CA LEU A 84 3.81 6.94 -12.98
C LEU A 84 4.16 8.42 -13.06
N GLY A 85 3.19 9.22 -13.49
CA GLY A 85 3.14 10.64 -13.22
C GLY A 85 2.81 10.93 -11.75
N PRO A 86 2.60 12.21 -11.38
CA PRO A 86 2.15 12.57 -10.05
C PRO A 86 0.84 11.85 -9.69
N VAL A 87 0.78 11.30 -8.47
CA VAL A 87 -0.41 10.63 -7.94
C VAL A 87 -1.23 11.64 -7.14
N ALA A 88 -2.42 11.97 -7.63
CA ALA A 88 -3.42 12.73 -6.89
C ALA A 88 -4.22 11.78 -6.00
N ILE A 89 -4.40 12.15 -4.72
CA ILE A 89 -5.09 11.33 -3.72
C ILE A 89 -6.14 12.18 -3.03
N SER A 90 -7.38 11.68 -2.94
CA SER A 90 -8.48 12.39 -2.30
C SER A 90 -9.51 11.44 -1.70
N ILE A 91 -10.02 11.74 -0.50
CA ILE A 91 -11.20 11.05 0.04
C ILE A 91 -12.42 11.45 -0.79
N LEU A 92 -13.14 10.45 -1.33
CA LEU A 92 -14.39 10.66 -2.06
C LEU A 92 -15.59 10.72 -1.12
N ARG A 93 -15.65 9.78 -0.17
CA ARG A 93 -16.75 9.66 0.79
C ARG A 93 -16.35 8.79 1.98
N ARG A 94 -17.11 8.93 3.08
CA ARG A 94 -17.07 8.03 4.23
C ARG A 94 -18.46 7.43 4.41
N GLN A 95 -18.53 6.13 4.63
CA GLN A 95 -19.78 5.40 4.80
C GLN A 95 -19.60 4.30 5.84
N PHE A 96 -20.31 4.42 6.96
CA PHE A 96 -20.13 3.56 8.13
C PHE A 96 -18.65 3.52 8.57
N ASP A 97 -18.05 2.33 8.61
CA ASP A 97 -16.66 2.08 8.96
C ASP A 97 -15.68 2.23 7.79
N LYS A 98 -16.19 2.47 6.57
CA LYS A 98 -15.41 2.54 5.33
C LYS A 98 -15.12 3.97 4.91
N THR A 99 -13.89 4.22 4.48
CA THR A 99 -13.50 5.43 3.76
C THR A 99 -13.10 5.06 2.35
N TYR A 100 -13.66 5.78 1.37
CA TYR A 100 -13.38 5.61 -0.04
C TYR A 100 -12.38 6.68 -0.47
N VAL A 101 -11.22 6.27 -0.97
CA VAL A 101 -10.12 7.16 -1.38
C VAL A 101 -9.82 6.93 -2.85
N ALA A 102 -9.90 7.98 -3.65
CA ALA A 102 -9.45 7.93 -5.04
C ALA A 102 -7.94 8.15 -5.11
N ALA A 103 -7.27 7.39 -5.96
CA ALA A 103 -5.97 7.71 -6.51
C ALA A 103 -6.08 7.87 -8.02
N ALA A 104 -5.59 8.99 -8.55
CA ALA A 104 -5.57 9.26 -9.98
C ALA A 104 -4.16 9.64 -10.43
N PHE A 105 -3.69 9.05 -11.51
CA PHE A 105 -2.35 9.28 -12.05
C PHE A 105 -2.31 8.98 -13.55
N ASP A 106 -1.27 9.49 -14.20
CA ASP A 106 -0.88 9.03 -15.52
C ASP A 106 0.05 7.82 -15.39
N ASN A 107 -0.18 6.78 -16.17
CA ASN A 107 0.73 5.66 -16.33
C ASN A 107 1.05 5.50 -17.82
N GLN A 108 2.27 5.88 -18.22
CA GLN A 108 2.72 5.79 -19.61
C GLN A 108 1.77 6.49 -20.62
N GLY A 109 1.24 7.66 -20.27
CA GLY A 109 0.33 8.43 -21.12
C GLY A 109 -1.14 8.01 -21.03
N ARG A 110 -1.46 6.98 -20.22
CA ARG A 110 -2.83 6.54 -19.94
C ARG A 110 -3.24 7.00 -18.55
N ARG A 111 -4.37 7.73 -18.46
CA ARG A 111 -5.01 8.07 -17.19
C ARG A 111 -5.55 6.81 -16.52
N VAL A 112 -5.20 6.63 -15.24
CA VAL A 112 -5.66 5.55 -14.38
C VAL A 112 -6.30 6.16 -13.14
N THR A 113 -7.44 5.60 -12.73
CA THR A 113 -8.13 5.93 -11.48
C THR A 113 -8.38 4.65 -10.72
N MET A 114 -7.98 4.63 -9.45
CA MET A 114 -8.19 3.53 -8.51
C MET A 114 -9.01 4.02 -7.33
N ASN A 115 -9.97 3.21 -6.88
CA ASN A 115 -10.81 3.50 -5.72
C ASN A 115 -10.42 2.57 -4.57
N PHE A 116 -9.71 3.08 -3.58
CA PHE A 116 -9.35 2.35 -2.38
C PHE A 116 -10.51 2.38 -1.39
N ILE A 117 -10.91 1.22 -0.91
CA ILE A 117 -11.83 1.07 0.22
C ILE A 117 -10.98 0.74 1.43
N VAL A 118 -10.93 1.64 2.40
CA VAL A 118 -10.08 1.49 3.58
C VAL A 118 -10.90 1.55 4.86
N VAL A 119 -10.44 0.83 5.87
CA VAL A 119 -11.06 0.74 7.19
C VAL A 119 -10.04 1.03 8.28
N LYS A 120 -10.50 1.50 9.44
CA LYS A 120 -9.63 1.75 10.59
C LYS A 120 -9.45 0.42 11.36
N GLY A 121 -8.27 -0.16 11.28
CA GLY A 121 -7.84 -1.29 12.10
C GLY A 121 -7.25 -0.85 13.45
N PRO A 122 -6.87 -1.81 14.32
CA PRO A 122 -6.30 -1.52 15.64
C PRO A 122 -4.99 -0.74 15.57
N ASP A 123 -4.14 -1.07 14.59
CA ASP A 123 -2.80 -0.48 14.46
C ASP A 123 -2.76 0.72 13.49
N GLY A 124 -3.82 0.94 12.70
CA GLY A 124 -3.85 1.97 11.67
C GLY A 124 -4.89 1.71 10.59
N TRP A 125 -4.91 2.57 9.58
CA TRP A 125 -5.74 2.34 8.40
C TRP A 125 -5.19 1.19 7.55
N VAL A 126 -6.09 0.33 7.05
CA VAL A 126 -5.76 -0.76 6.14
C VAL A 126 -6.73 -0.81 4.96
N ILE A 127 -6.30 -1.41 3.85
CA ILE A 127 -7.07 -1.58 2.62
C ILE A 127 -7.95 -2.82 2.75
N LEU A 128 -9.25 -2.63 2.60
CA LEU A 128 -10.25 -3.68 2.52
C LEU A 128 -10.43 -4.19 1.09
N ASP A 129 -10.38 -3.29 0.11
CA ASP A 129 -10.33 -3.62 -1.32
C ASP A 129 -9.82 -2.43 -2.14
N VAL A 130 -9.49 -2.67 -3.41
CA VAL A 130 -9.19 -1.62 -4.40
C VAL A 130 -10.00 -1.91 -5.66
N GLU A 131 -10.75 -0.93 -6.13
CA GLU A 131 -11.66 -1.08 -7.26
C GLU A 131 -11.21 -0.24 -8.45
N THR A 132 -11.42 -0.78 -9.63
CA THR A 132 -11.47 -0.06 -10.91
C THR A 132 -12.94 0.02 -11.36
N PRO A 133 -13.28 0.72 -12.46
CA PRO A 133 -14.66 0.73 -12.96
C PRO A 133 -15.24 -0.65 -13.29
N HIS A 134 -14.40 -1.68 -13.49
CA HIS A 134 -14.84 -2.98 -14.01
C HIS A 134 -14.45 -4.18 -13.15
N ASP A 135 -13.57 -4.01 -12.16
CA ASP A 135 -12.99 -5.13 -11.40
C ASP A 135 -12.51 -4.67 -10.01
N SER A 136 -12.34 -5.63 -9.09
CA SER A 136 -11.77 -5.41 -7.76
C SER A 136 -10.48 -6.21 -7.56
N LEU A 137 -9.55 -5.68 -6.76
CA LEU A 137 -8.29 -6.35 -6.46
C LEU A 137 -8.57 -7.73 -5.87
N ARG A 138 -9.53 -7.85 -4.97
CA ARG A 138 -9.91 -9.15 -4.40
C ARG A 138 -10.34 -10.15 -5.47
N GLN A 139 -11.16 -9.75 -6.43
CA GLN A 139 -11.63 -10.63 -7.52
C GLN A 139 -10.49 -10.99 -8.47
N PHE A 140 -9.70 -10.02 -8.90
CA PHE A 140 -8.50 -10.21 -9.70
C PHE A 140 -7.54 -11.21 -9.03
N LEU A 141 -7.30 -11.04 -7.73
CA LEU A 141 -6.44 -11.93 -6.98
C LEU A 141 -7.03 -13.34 -6.82
N GLU A 142 -8.34 -13.51 -6.75
CA GLU A 142 -8.94 -14.83 -6.73
C GLU A 142 -8.82 -15.52 -8.10
N GLN A 143 -9.06 -14.78 -9.19
CA GLN A 143 -9.00 -15.29 -10.55
C GLN A 143 -7.62 -15.84 -10.92
N PHE A 144 -6.55 -15.19 -10.48
CA PHE A 144 -5.16 -15.59 -10.79
C PHE A 144 -4.49 -16.37 -9.66
N ARG A 145 -5.27 -16.91 -8.72
CA ARG A 145 -4.76 -17.82 -7.69
C ARG A 145 -4.37 -19.15 -8.35
N ASN A 146 -3.13 -19.60 -8.10
CA ASN A 146 -2.61 -20.85 -8.64
C ASN A 146 -3.40 -22.07 -8.18
#